data_AF-A0A6N7WSB9-F1
#
_entry.id   AF-A0A6N7WSB9-F1
#
_cell.length_a   1.000
_cell.length_b   1.000
_cell.length_c   1.000
_cell.angle_alpha   90.00
_cell.angle_beta   90.00
_cell.angle_gamma   90.00
#
_symmetry.space_group_name_H-M   'P 1'
#
loop_
_entity.id
_entity.type
_entity.pdbx_description
1 polymer ?
#
loop_
_entity_poly.entity_id
_entity_poly.type
_entity_poly.pdbx_seq_one_letter_code
_entity_poly.pdbx_strand_id
1 'polypeptide(L)' 'MKISLKAARSNRNLTQKQAAVLIGVSEDTISNWERGKSYPDALAIKKIEEVYQVRYDDVIFLI' A
#
# COMPACT_ATOMS: atom_id res chain seq x y z
N MET A 1 13.42 -8.27 6.05
CA MET A 1 13.63 -6.80 5.99
C MET A 1 12.27 -6.16 5.81
N LYS A 2 11.93 -5.13 6.59
CA LYS A 2 10.66 -4.41 6.41
C LYS A 2 10.84 -3.26 5.42
N ILE A 3 9.87 -3.05 4.53
CA ILE A 3 9.88 -1.98 3.51
C ILE A 3 8.69 -1.05 3.71
N SER A 4 8.78 0.21 3.31
CA SER A 4 7.63 1.12 3.37
C SER A 4 6.56 0.74 2.34
N LEU A 5 5.31 1.17 2.56
CA LEU A 5 4.23 0.96 1.58
C LEU A 5 4.58 1.53 0.19
N LYS A 6 5.23 2.69 0.16
CA LYS A 6 5.74 3.31 -1.06
C LYS A 6 6.77 2.43 -1.77
N ALA A 7 7.68 1.80 -1.02
CA ALA A 7 8.66 0.89 -1.59
C ALA A 7 7.98 -0.39 -2.13
N ALA A 8 7.01 -0.95 -1.41
CA ALA A 8 6.23 -2.10 -1.88
C ALA A 8 5.51 -1.79 -3.21
N ARG A 9 4.91 -0.62 -3.34
CA ARG A 9 4.29 -0.16 -4.59
C ARG A 9 5.32 0.01 -5.72
N SER A 10 6.44 0.70 -5.43
CA SER A 10 7.49 0.95 -6.42
C SER A 10 8.15 -0.34 -6.92
N ASN A 11 8.29 -1.36 -6.06
CA ASN A 11 8.81 -2.67 -6.45
C ASN A 11 7.92 -3.40 -7.47
N ARG A 12 6.65 -3.01 -7.59
CA ARG A 12 5.72 -3.48 -8.63
C ARG A 12 5.64 -2.55 -9.83
N ASN A 13 6.46 -1.49 -9.88
CA ASN A 13 6.42 -0.45 -10.91
C ASN A 13 5.04 0.21 -11.07
N LEU A 14 4.28 0.32 -9.97
CA LEU A 14 2.96 0.93 -9.98
C LEU A 14 3.02 2.40 -9.60
N THR A 15 2.25 3.24 -10.29
CA THR A 15 1.91 4.59 -9.83
C THR A 15 0.88 4.53 -8.69
N GLN A 16 0.74 5.60 -7.91
CA GLN A 16 -0.29 5.68 -6.86
C GLN A 16 -1.70 5.50 -7.44
N LYS A 17 -1.97 6.14 -8.59
CA LYS A 17 -3.22 5.97 -9.35
C LYS A 17 -3.50 4.51 -9.74
N GLN A 18 -2.52 3.80 -10.31
CA GLN A 18 -2.71 2.39 -10.70
C GLN A 18 -2.94 1.50 -9.47
N ALA A 19 -2.16 1.70 -8.40
CA ALA A 19 -2.33 0.97 -7.16
C ALA A 19 -3.72 1.19 -6.55
N ALA A 20 -4.21 2.43 -6.56
CA ALA A 20 -5.52 2.80 -6.07
C ALA A 20 -6.63 2.03 -6.79
N VAL A 21 -6.57 1.97 -8.13
CA VAL A 21 -7.51 1.19 -8.95
C VAL A 21 -7.48 -0.31 -8.61
N LEU A 22 -6.28 -0.88 -8.45
CA LEU A 22 -6.12 -2.32 -8.16
C LEU A 22 -6.58 -2.68 -6.74
N ILE A 23 -6.34 -1.79 -5.77
CA ILE A 23 -6.71 -2.00 -4.36
C ILE A 23 -8.19 -1.66 -4.13
N GLY A 24 -8.80 -0.83 -4.99
CA GLY A 24 -10.20 -0.42 -4.88
C GLY A 24 -10.40 0.79 -3.97
N VAL A 25 -9.44 1.72 -3.95
CA VAL A 25 -9.48 2.97 -3.15
C VAL A 25 -9.17 4.18 -4.03
N SER A 26 -9.26 5.39 -3.46
CA SER A 26 -8.80 6.60 -4.15
C SER A 26 -7.27 6.74 -4.13
N GLU A 27 -6.74 7.47 -5.11
CA GLU A 27 -5.31 7.81 -5.16
C GLU A 27 -4.86 8.57 -3.89
N ASP A 28 -5.70 9.47 -3.38
CA ASP A 28 -5.47 10.19 -2.13
C ASP A 28 -5.34 9.25 -0.93
N THR A 29 -6.12 8.17 -0.90
CA THR A 29 -6.03 7.15 0.16
C THR A 29 -4.66 6.47 0.15
N ILE A 30 -4.15 6.06 -1.03
CA ILE A 30 -2.80 5.52 -1.17
C ILE A 30 -1.75 6.56 -0.71
N SER A 31 -1.87 7.80 -1.16
CA SER A 31 -0.97 8.89 -0.76
C SER A 31 -0.98 9.16 0.75
N ASN A 32 -2.15 9.07 1.38
CA ASN A 32 -2.29 9.25 2.83
C ASN A 32 -1.65 8.10 3.61
N TRP A 33 -1.83 6.86 3.17
CA TRP A 33 -1.17 5.70 3.76
C TRP A 33 0.36 5.76 3.62
N GLU A 34 0.87 6.13 2.44
CA GLU A 34 2.32 6.26 2.21
C GLU A 34 2.99 7.36 3.03
N ARG A 35 2.22 8.33 3.51
CA ARG A 35 2.68 9.42 4.36
C ARG A 35 2.27 9.28 5.84
N GLY A 36 1.69 8.14 6.22
CA GLY A 36 1.27 7.86 7.61
C GLY A 36 0.12 8.74 8.14
N LYS A 37 -0.66 9.40 7.27
CA LYS A 37 -1.82 10.22 7.71
C LYS A 37 -3.05 9.38 8.08
N SER A 38 -3.18 8.21 7.49
CA SER A 38 -4.23 7.24 7.77
C SER A 38 -3.68 5.83 7.53
N TYR A 39 -4.44 4.82 7.91
CA TYR A 39 -4.01 3.43 7.85
C TYR A 39 -5.03 2.59 7.09
N PRO A 40 -4.59 1.57 6.31
CA PRO A 40 -5.49 0.65 5.66
C PRO A 40 -6.20 -0.23 6.70
N ASP A 41 -7.46 -0.55 6.42
CA ASP A 41 -8.21 -1.54 7.19
C ASP A 41 -7.84 -2.98 6.78
N ALA A 42 -8.45 -3.97 7.42
CA ALA A 42 -8.17 -5.38 7.14
C ALA A 42 -8.48 -5.80 5.69
N LEU A 43 -9.47 -5.17 5.03
CA LEU A 43 -9.83 -5.49 3.65
C LEU A 43 -8.80 -4.90 2.68
N ALA A 44 -8.41 -3.64 2.91
CA ALA A 44 -7.35 -2.98 2.17
C ALA A 44 -5.99 -3.67 2.35
N ILE A 45 -5.67 -4.16 3.56
CA ILE A 45 -4.45 -4.93 3.81
C ILE A 45 -4.40 -6.18 2.92
N LYS A 46 -5.47 -6.98 2.88
CA LYS A 46 -5.53 -8.17 2.00
C LYS A 46 -5.29 -7.79 0.54
N LYS A 47 -5.91 -6.70 0.07
CA LYS A 47 -5.72 -6.21 -1.29
C LYS A 47 -4.29 -5.75 -1.56
N ILE A 48 -3.67 -5.08 -0.60
CA ILE A 48 -2.27 -4.66 -0.67
C ILE A 48 -1.36 -5.90 -0.76
N GLU A 49 -1.61 -6.93 0.04
CA GLU A 49 -0.84 -8.17 -0.01
C GLU A 49 -0.98 -8.86 -1.38
N GLU A 50 -2.19 -8.92 -1.93
CA GLU A 50 -2.47 -9.46 -3.27
C GLU A 50 -1.80 -8.65 -4.39
N VAL A 51 -1.94 -7.32 -4.37
CA VAL A 51 -1.46 -6.44 -5.46
C VAL A 51 0.05 -6.24 -5.39
N TYR A 52 0.58 -6.05 -4.20
CA TYR A 52 2.02 -5.85 -4.00
C TYR A 52 2.78 -7.15 -3.80
N GLN A 53 2.09 -8.28 -3.64
CA GLN A 53 2.69 -9.61 -3.49
C GLN A 53 3.78 -9.55 -2.40
N VAL A 54 3.39 -8.98 -1.25
CA VAL A 54 4.15 -8.81 -0.01
C VAL A 54 3.26 -9.25 1.14
N ARG A 55 3.83 -9.60 2.28
CA ARG A 55 3.05 -9.85 3.50
C ARG A 55 2.94 -8.56 4.31
N TYR A 56 1.86 -8.43 5.06
CA TYR A 56 1.64 -7.32 5.97
C TYR A 56 2.85 -7.09 6.92
N ASP A 57 3.40 -8.17 7.47
CA ASP A 57 4.54 -8.12 8.39
C ASP A 57 5.82 -7.54 7.77
N ASP A 58 5.93 -7.63 6.43
CA ASP A 58 7.05 -7.14 5.65
C ASP A 58 6.88 -5.65 5.27
N VAL A 59 5.71 -5.04 5.53
CA VAL A 59 5.39 -3.65 5.18
C VAL A 59 5.25 -2.76 6.42
N ILE A 60 5.95 -1.62 6.41
CA ILE A 60 5.85 -0.59 7.43
C ILE A 60 4.70 0.34 7.07
N PHE A 61 3.64 0.27 7.87
CA PHE A 61 2.50 1.19 7.79
C PHE A 61 2.60 2.34 8.80
N LEU A 62 3.25 2.10 9.95
CA LEU A 62 3.46 3.07 11.03
C LEU A 62 4.79 3.79 10.86
N ILE A 63 4.75 5.12 10.74
CA ILE A 63 5.93 6.00 10.85
C ILE A 63 5.99 6.52 12.29
#